data_AF-A0A1A3HAG6-F1
#
_entry.id   AF-A0A1A3HAG6-F1
#
_cell.length_a   1.000
_cell.length_b   1.000
_cell.length_c   1.000
_cell.angle_alpha   90.00
_cell.angle_beta   90.00
_cell.angle_gamma   90.00
#
_symmetry.space_group_name_H-M   'P 1'
#
loop_
_entity.id
_entity.type
_entity.pdbx_description
1 polymer ?
#
loop_
_entity_poly.entity_id
_entity_poly.type
_entity_poly.pdbx_seq_one_letter_code
_entity_poly.pdbx_strand_id
1 'polypeptide(L)'
;MSSGDYTDEDDDQLTQEDMLIDRGVDDLLDEGYSPPDEWREPRDDETLDELLAEEEPDPALQLDDVDDPDEQWGDDEVGDQRSGRLVAGEQDGELLAGDVGIDGSAASAEEAAVHVIDE
;
A
#
# COMPACT_ATOMS: atom_id res chain seq x y z
N MET A 1 -21.59 -34.52 -10.93
CA MET A 1 -21.26 -33.18 -10.40
C MET A 1 -21.36 -32.24 -11.59
N SER A 2 -22.31 -31.31 -11.54
CA SER A 2 -22.45 -30.30 -12.61
C SER A 2 -21.26 -29.37 -12.47
N SER A 3 -20.32 -29.43 -13.42
CA SER A 3 -19.25 -28.44 -13.48
C SER A 3 -19.92 -27.11 -13.76
N GLY A 4 -19.69 -26.14 -12.88
CA GLY A 4 -20.20 -24.78 -13.03
C GLY A 4 -19.72 -24.21 -14.35
N ASP A 5 -20.68 -23.66 -15.07
CA ASP A 5 -20.47 -22.77 -16.21
C ASP A 5 -19.76 -21.52 -15.66
N TYR A 6 -18.43 -21.54 -15.68
CA TYR A 6 -17.64 -20.31 -15.74
C TYR A 6 -17.57 -19.99 -17.22
N THR A 7 -18.64 -19.41 -17.75
CA THR A 7 -18.51 -18.65 -18.98
C THR A 7 -17.79 -17.37 -18.55
N ASP A 8 -16.57 -17.20 -19.00
CA ASP A 8 -15.80 -15.96 -18.90
C ASP A 8 -16.60 -14.84 -19.58
N GLU A 9 -17.49 -14.17 -18.83
CA GLU A 9 -18.19 -12.95 -19.27
C GLU A 9 -17.21 -11.76 -19.45
N ASP A 10 -15.93 -11.99 -19.17
CA ASP A 10 -14.79 -11.06 -19.34
C ASP A 10 -13.84 -11.51 -20.48
N ASP A 11 -14.25 -12.41 -21.38
CA ASP A 11 -13.50 -12.78 -22.60
C ASP A 11 -13.86 -11.87 -23.81
N ASP A 12 -14.71 -10.85 -23.61
CA ASP A 12 -15.13 -9.92 -24.66
C ASP A 12 -14.06 -8.83 -24.94
N GLN A 13 -12.82 -9.25 -25.18
CA GLN A 13 -11.87 -8.37 -25.86
C GLN A 13 -12.40 -8.10 -27.27
N LEU A 14 -12.52 -6.82 -27.65
CA LEU A 14 -12.98 -6.45 -28.98
C LEU A 14 -12.07 -7.06 -30.04
N THR A 15 -12.65 -7.72 -31.04
CA THR A 15 -11.84 -8.34 -32.09
C THR A 15 -11.14 -7.28 -32.95
N GLN A 16 -10.13 -7.68 -33.72
CA GLN A 16 -9.48 -6.79 -34.69
C GLN A 16 -10.47 -6.25 -35.74
N GLU A 17 -11.47 -7.06 -36.10
CA GLU A 17 -12.54 -6.68 -37.01
C GLU A 17 -13.45 -5.60 -36.40
N ASP A 18 -13.69 -5.66 -35.09
CA ASP A 18 -14.49 -4.67 -34.36
C ASP A 18 -13.74 -3.36 -34.10
N MET A 19 -12.42 -3.43 -33.82
CA MET A 19 -11.58 -2.25 -33.63
C MET A 19 -11.10 -1.61 -34.94
N LEU A 20 -11.21 -2.31 -36.08
CA LEU A 20 -10.66 -1.89 -37.37
C LEU A 20 -9.16 -1.56 -37.31
N ILE A 21 -8.44 -2.21 -36.40
CA ILE A 21 -6.99 -2.04 -36.18
C ILE A 21 -6.33 -3.38 -36.47
N ASP A 22 -5.54 -3.43 -37.54
CA ASP A 22 -4.74 -4.60 -37.90
C ASP A 22 -3.36 -4.48 -37.25
N ARG A 23 -3.08 -5.37 -36.29
CA ARG A 23 -1.78 -5.43 -35.60
C ARG A 23 -0.91 -6.60 -36.08
N GLY A 24 -1.33 -7.32 -37.11
CA GLY A 24 -0.56 -8.37 -37.77
C GLY A 24 -0.54 -9.72 -37.06
N VAL A 25 -1.49 -9.97 -36.16
CA VAL A 25 -1.75 -11.26 -35.50
C VAL A 25 -3.16 -11.72 -35.84
N ASP A 26 -3.49 -13.01 -35.71
CA ASP A 26 -4.87 -13.50 -35.93
C ASP A 26 -5.75 -13.26 -34.69
N ASP A 27 -5.17 -13.41 -33.50
CA ASP A 27 -5.78 -13.09 -32.19
C ASP A 27 -4.96 -11.98 -31.50
N LEU A 28 -5.63 -11.01 -30.87
CA LEU A 28 -4.97 -9.97 -30.07
C LEU A 28 -4.20 -10.57 -28.88
N LEU A 29 -4.66 -11.70 -28.36
CA LEU A 29 -3.98 -12.42 -27.28
C LEU A 29 -2.67 -13.08 -27.73
N ASP A 30 -2.44 -13.23 -29.03
CA ASP A 30 -1.18 -13.75 -29.58
C ASP A 30 -0.06 -12.68 -29.61
N GLU A 31 -0.39 -11.41 -29.37
CA GLU A 31 0.62 -10.35 -29.32
C GLU A 31 1.38 -10.36 -27.98
N GLY A 32 2.68 -10.65 -28.05
CA GLY A 32 3.58 -10.48 -26.90
C GLY A 32 3.98 -9.02 -26.70
N TYR A 33 3.74 -8.47 -25.51
CA TYR A 33 4.37 -7.21 -25.10
C TYR A 33 5.81 -7.46 -24.64
N SER A 34 6.78 -6.88 -25.35
CA SER A 34 8.18 -6.85 -24.92
C SER A 34 8.46 -5.51 -24.25
N PRO A 35 8.60 -5.46 -22.90
CA PRO A 35 9.02 -4.24 -22.23
C PRO A 35 10.41 -3.80 -22.75
N PRO A 36 10.74 -2.50 -22.63
CA PRO A 36 12.04 -2.01 -23.08
C PRO A 36 13.18 -2.74 -22.34
N ASP A 37 14.22 -3.12 -23.09
CA ASP A 37 15.40 -3.83 -22.57
C ASP A 37 16.18 -3.01 -21.52
N GLU A 38 16.01 -1.69 -21.54
CA GLU A 38 16.64 -0.74 -20.64
C GLU A 38 15.60 0.21 -20.05
N TRP A 39 15.88 0.68 -18.84
CA TRP A 39 15.09 1.72 -18.19
C TRP A 39 14.99 2.95 -19.12
N ARG A 40 13.77 3.45 -19.30
CA ARG A 40 13.54 4.77 -19.89
C ARG A 40 13.12 5.70 -18.77
N GLU A 41 13.76 6.86 -18.70
CA GLU A 41 13.31 7.93 -17.82
C GLU A 41 11.81 8.21 -18.06
N PRO A 42 11.04 8.54 -17.00
CA PRO A 42 9.66 8.98 -17.13
C PRO A 42 9.57 10.06 -18.22
N ARG A 43 8.48 10.04 -18.99
CA ARG A 43 8.33 10.94 -20.15
C ARG A 43 8.28 12.42 -19.75
N ASP A 44 7.89 12.65 -18.52
CA ASP A 44 7.68 13.95 -17.93
C ASP A 44 8.77 14.10 -16.86
N ASP A 45 9.73 15.00 -17.10
CA ASP A 45 10.86 15.32 -16.22
C ASP A 45 10.39 16.08 -14.96
N GLU A 46 9.26 15.66 -14.40
CA GLU A 46 8.61 16.31 -13.26
C GLU A 46 9.23 15.82 -11.96
N THR A 47 9.55 16.78 -11.11
CA THR A 47 9.98 16.53 -9.74
C THR A 47 8.79 16.04 -8.91
N LEU A 48 9.07 15.35 -7.80
CA LEU A 48 8.02 14.94 -6.86
C LEU A 48 7.21 16.16 -6.35
N ASP A 49 7.87 17.30 -6.15
CA ASP A 49 7.21 18.53 -5.72
C ASP A 49 6.23 19.07 -6.78
N GLU A 50 6.55 18.93 -8.07
CA GLU A 50 5.66 19.32 -9.17
C GLU A 50 4.44 18.40 -9.24
N LEU A 51 4.65 17.07 -9.16
CA LEU A 51 3.55 16.09 -9.14
C LEU A 51 2.59 16.32 -7.96
N LEU A 52 3.13 16.63 -6.78
CA LEU A 52 2.32 16.93 -5.59
C LEU A 52 1.57 18.26 -5.72
N ALA A 53 2.10 19.23 -6.47
CA ALA A 53 1.42 20.50 -6.71
C ALA A 53 0.23 20.37 -7.67
N GLU A 54 0.23 19.33 -8.51
CA GLU A 54 -0.86 19.01 -9.44
C GLU A 54 -1.91 18.06 -8.85
N GLU A 55 -1.57 17.38 -7.75
CA GLU A 55 -2.48 16.48 -7.05
C GLU A 55 -3.65 17.25 -6.41
N GLU A 56 -4.86 16.99 -6.90
CA GLU A 56 -6.08 17.43 -6.23
C GLU A 56 -6.50 16.37 -5.20
N PRO A 57 -6.72 16.73 -3.93
CA PRO A 57 -7.14 15.77 -2.89
C PRO A 57 -8.46 15.10 -3.26
N ASP A 58 -8.53 13.77 -3.08
CA ASP A 58 -9.79 13.04 -3.28
C ASP A 58 -10.84 13.52 -2.25
N PRO A 59 -11.98 14.08 -2.68
CA PRO A 59 -13.03 14.52 -1.77
C PRO A 59 -13.62 13.37 -0.92
N ALA A 60 -13.51 12.11 -1.36
CA ALA A 60 -13.94 10.95 -0.57
C ALA A 60 -12.98 10.64 0.61
N LEU A 61 -11.76 11.18 0.58
CA LEU A 61 -10.77 11.06 1.65
C LEU A 61 -10.76 12.28 2.59
N GLN A 62 -11.57 13.30 2.31
CA GLN A 62 -11.84 14.36 3.27
C GLN A 62 -12.68 13.79 4.42
N LEU A 63 -12.02 13.48 5.52
CA LEU A 63 -12.68 13.27 6.80
C LEU A 63 -13.31 14.60 7.24
N ASP A 64 -14.54 14.58 7.76
CA ASP A 64 -15.12 15.80 8.32
C ASP A 64 -14.32 16.26 9.54
N ASP A 65 -14.30 17.58 9.76
CA ASP A 65 -13.88 18.10 11.06
C ASP A 65 -14.92 17.66 12.07
N VAL A 66 -14.49 16.92 13.06
CA VAL A 66 -15.45 16.21 13.90
C VAL A 66 -15.92 17.14 15.00
N ASP A 67 -17.19 17.55 14.87
CA ASP A 67 -17.82 18.57 15.70
C ASP A 67 -18.01 18.14 17.17
N ASP A 68 -17.97 16.84 17.47
CA ASP A 68 -18.12 16.30 18.83
C ASP A 68 -17.16 15.12 19.05
N PRO A 69 -15.89 15.41 19.43
CA PRO A 69 -14.93 14.38 19.72
C PRO A 69 -15.35 13.54 20.94
N ASP A 70 -15.46 12.22 20.77
CA ASP A 70 -15.72 11.29 21.86
C ASP A 70 -14.47 10.99 22.69
N GLU A 71 -14.59 10.11 23.69
CA GLU A 71 -13.48 9.75 24.59
C GLU A 71 -12.34 9.01 23.88
N GLN A 72 -12.54 8.56 22.64
CA GLN A 72 -11.50 7.92 21.81
C GLN A 72 -10.94 8.88 20.77
N TRP A 73 -11.27 10.16 20.88
CA TRP A 73 -10.81 11.19 19.98
C TRP A 73 -9.44 11.72 20.39
N GLY A 74 -8.43 11.42 19.60
CA GLY A 74 -7.05 11.83 19.86
C GLY A 74 -6.06 10.74 19.50
N ASP A 75 -4.79 11.07 19.63
CA ASP A 75 -3.66 10.15 19.48
C ASP A 75 -3.07 9.76 20.85
N ASP A 76 -3.75 10.08 21.95
CA ASP A 76 -3.27 9.83 23.31
C ASP A 76 -3.16 8.35 23.68
N GLU A 77 -3.80 7.46 22.92
CA GLU A 77 -3.65 6.00 23.05
C GLU A 77 -2.71 5.39 21.99
N VAL A 78 -2.18 6.17 21.06
CA VAL A 78 -1.30 5.72 19.97
C VAL A 78 -0.02 6.55 19.92
N GLY A 79 1.10 5.94 20.34
CA GLY A 79 2.39 6.61 20.31
C GLY A 79 2.91 6.88 18.89
N ASP A 80 3.51 8.06 18.68
CA ASP A 80 4.24 8.37 17.44
C ASP A 80 5.60 7.65 17.37
N GLN A 81 6.22 7.45 18.53
CA GLN A 81 7.55 6.84 18.61
C GLN A 81 7.44 5.31 18.67
N ARG A 82 7.94 4.65 17.63
CA ARG A 82 8.06 3.19 17.61
C ARG A 82 9.01 2.69 18.72
N SER A 83 8.60 1.61 19.40
CA SER A 83 9.47 0.83 20.30
C SER A 83 10.47 -0.01 19.50
N GLY A 84 11.67 -0.19 20.04
CA GLY A 84 12.63 -1.17 19.56
C GLY A 84 12.36 -2.58 20.08
N ARG A 85 13.35 -3.46 19.94
CA ARG A 85 13.29 -4.85 20.36
C ARG A 85 13.17 -4.94 21.89
N LEU A 86 12.09 -5.57 22.35
CA LEU A 86 11.81 -5.77 23.76
C LEU A 86 12.44 -7.08 24.27
N VAL A 87 13.30 -6.96 25.28
CA VAL A 87 13.92 -8.10 25.97
C VAL A 87 13.31 -8.24 27.35
N ALA A 88 12.67 -9.39 27.59
CA ALA A 88 12.06 -9.70 28.88
C ALA A 88 13.12 -9.72 29.99
N GLY A 89 12.77 -9.15 31.13
CA GLY A 89 13.52 -9.15 32.37
C GLY A 89 12.57 -9.23 33.57
N GLU A 90 13.13 -9.34 34.75
CA GLU A 90 12.38 -9.28 36.01
C GLU A 90 12.98 -8.18 36.88
N GLN A 91 12.14 -7.32 37.43
CA GLN A 91 12.52 -6.34 38.45
C GLN A 91 11.50 -6.42 39.58
N ASP A 92 11.98 -6.56 40.82
CA ASP A 92 11.15 -6.61 42.03
C ASP A 92 10.00 -7.67 42.00
N GLY A 93 10.20 -8.75 41.24
CA GLY A 93 9.21 -9.82 41.07
C GLY A 93 8.14 -9.56 40.02
N GLU A 94 8.22 -8.44 39.29
CA GLU A 94 7.37 -8.12 38.15
C GLU A 94 8.09 -8.45 36.84
N LEU A 95 7.34 -9.04 35.89
CA LEU A 95 7.83 -9.31 34.56
C LEU A 95 7.73 -8.03 33.72
N LEU A 96 8.89 -7.52 33.30
CA LEU A 96 9.04 -6.30 32.53
C LEU A 96 9.78 -6.61 31.24
N ALA A 97 9.80 -5.67 30.31
CA ALA A 97 10.67 -5.76 29.13
C ALA A 97 11.41 -4.44 28.95
N GLY A 98 12.69 -4.54 28.58
CA GLY A 98 13.51 -3.38 28.23
C GLY A 98 13.67 -3.27 26.72
N ASP A 99 13.54 -2.06 26.19
CA ASP A 99 13.87 -1.74 24.80
C ASP A 99 15.41 -1.68 24.63
N VAL A 100 15.95 -2.46 23.69
CA VAL A 100 17.38 -2.47 23.34
C VAL A 100 17.70 -1.86 21.97
N GLY A 101 16.74 -1.17 21.35
CA GLY A 101 16.88 -0.45 20.09
C GLY A 101 16.22 -1.11 18.88
N ILE A 102 16.20 -0.37 17.78
CA ILE A 102 15.54 -0.72 16.51
C ILE A 102 16.56 -1.43 15.58
N ASP A 103 16.27 -2.67 15.17
CA ASP A 103 17.10 -3.42 14.21
C ASP A 103 16.86 -3.00 12.73
N GLY A 104 16.46 -1.75 12.49
CA GLY A 104 16.24 -1.17 11.16
C GLY A 104 15.41 -2.06 10.22
N SER A 105 15.99 -2.41 9.07
CA SER A 105 15.38 -3.27 8.03
C SER A 105 15.20 -4.73 8.44
N ALA A 106 15.81 -5.18 9.54
CA ALA A 106 15.69 -6.55 10.06
C ALA A 106 14.61 -6.68 11.14
N ALA A 107 13.92 -5.58 11.48
CA ALA A 107 12.80 -5.60 12.41
C ALA A 107 11.68 -6.52 11.91
N SER A 108 11.12 -7.34 12.79
CA SER A 108 9.94 -8.14 12.48
C SER A 108 8.70 -7.24 12.36
N ALA A 109 7.68 -7.69 11.64
CA ALA A 109 6.42 -6.94 11.52
C ALA A 109 5.79 -6.63 12.89
N GLU A 110 5.84 -7.58 13.82
CA GLU A 110 5.33 -7.39 15.19
C GLU A 110 6.13 -6.32 15.95
N GLU A 111 7.45 -6.28 15.78
CA GLU A 111 8.31 -5.25 16.39
C GLU A 111 8.06 -3.87 15.77
N ALA A 112 7.73 -3.82 14.49
CA ALA A 112 7.39 -2.57 13.80
C ALA A 112 6.01 -2.01 14.20
N ALA A 113 5.14 -2.83 14.79
CA ALA A 113 3.79 -2.42 15.16
C ALA A 113 3.68 -1.76 16.54
N VAL A 114 4.69 -1.92 17.42
CA VAL A 114 4.63 -1.43 18.81
C VAL A 114 5.14 0.00 18.92
N HIS A 115 4.38 0.86 19.60
CA HIS A 115 4.71 2.28 19.82
C HIS A 115 4.62 2.65 21.30
N VAL A 116 5.37 3.68 21.71
CA VAL A 116 5.45 4.18 23.09
C VAL A 116 4.51 5.37 23.23
N ILE A 117 3.63 5.31 24.23
CA ILE A 117 2.70 6.38 24.59
C ILE A 117 3.35 7.21 25.71
N ASP A 118 3.35 8.53 25.55
CA ASP A 118 3.82 9.47 26.57
C ASP A 118 2.81 9.59 27.73
N GLU A 119 3.30 9.87 28.95
CA GLU A 119 2.48 10.01 30.18
C GLU A 119 1.77 11.37 30.32
#